data_AF-T0Z543-F1
#
_entry.id   AF-T0Z543-F1
#
_cell.length_a   1.000
_cell.length_b   1.000
_cell.length_c   1.000
_cell.angle_alpha   90.00
_cell.angle_beta   90.00
_cell.angle_gamma   90.00
#
_symmetry.space_group_name_H-M   'P 1'
#
loop_
_entity.id
_entity.type
_entity.pdbx_description
1 polymer ?
#
loop_
_entity_poly.entity_id
_entity_poly.type
_entity_poly.pdbx_seq_one_letter_code
_entity_poly.pdbx_strand_id
1 'polypeptide(L)'
;MEVILANPRGFCAGVDRAIAIVERALESYGAPIYVRHEVVHNRFVVEGLRARGAIFVEDLDEVPDGATLIFSAHGVPQQVRAQAAMRSLRVFDATCPLVTKVHMEVARLG
;
A
#
# COMPACT_ATOMS: atom_id res chain seq x y z
N MET A 1 19.90 -14.82 32.33
CA MET A 1 19.06 -13.71 31.83
C MET A 1 17.85 -14.34 31.18
N GLU A 2 16.66 -14.06 31.68
CA GLU A 2 15.40 -14.55 31.11
C GLU A 2 14.89 -13.56 30.06
N VAL A 3 14.48 -14.05 28.90
CA VAL A 3 13.91 -13.24 27.81
C VAL A 3 12.41 -13.52 27.76
N ILE A 4 11.60 -12.47 27.92
CA ILE A 4 10.13 -12.56 27.92
C ILE A 4 9.60 -11.94 26.62
N LEU A 5 8.69 -12.64 25.95
CA LEU A 5 8.07 -12.21 24.71
C LEU A 5 6.62 -11.77 24.94
N ALA A 6 6.29 -10.54 24.55
CA ALA A 6 4.94 -9.98 24.67
C ALA A 6 3.94 -10.64 23.72
N ASN A 7 2.65 -10.65 24.10
CA ASN A 7 1.53 -11.00 23.23
C ASN A 7 0.36 -10.02 23.46
N PRO A 8 -0.24 -9.44 22.39
CA PRO A 8 0.13 -9.62 20.98
C PRO A 8 1.43 -8.88 20.59
N ARG A 9 2.13 -9.38 19.57
CA ARG A 9 3.29 -8.72 18.94
C ARG A 9 3.31 -9.04 17.44
N GLY A 10 3.86 -8.14 16.63
CA GLY A 10 4.02 -8.35 15.18
C GLY A 10 2.89 -7.76 14.36
N PHE A 11 2.46 -8.47 13.33
CA PHE A 11 1.54 -7.97 12.31
C PHE A 11 0.10 -7.82 12.82
N CYS A 12 -0.56 -6.78 12.32
CA CYS A 12 -1.99 -6.59 12.48
C CYS A 12 -2.70 -6.90 11.16
N ALA A 13 -4.03 -7.06 11.22
CA ALA A 13 -4.83 -7.40 10.04
C ALA A 13 -4.67 -6.41 8.86
N GLY A 14 -4.41 -5.12 9.14
CA GLY A 14 -4.15 -4.12 8.12
C GLY A 14 -2.82 -4.32 7.39
N VAL A 15 -1.77 -4.68 8.14
CA VAL A 15 -0.43 -4.98 7.59
C VAL A 15 -0.48 -6.26 6.75
N ASP A 16 -1.06 -7.34 7.29
CA ASP A 16 -1.19 -8.62 6.56
C ASP A 16 -1.94 -8.42 5.24
N ARG A 17 -3.07 -7.71 5.27
CA ARG A 17 -3.86 -7.41 4.07
C ARG A 17 -3.04 -6.61 3.05
N ALA A 18 -2.29 -5.60 3.49
CA ALA A 18 -1.59 -4.72 2.57
C ALA A 18 -0.43 -5.43 1.86
N ILE A 19 0.33 -6.25 2.59
CA ILE A 19 1.38 -7.09 2.02
C ILE A 19 0.77 -8.07 1.02
N ALA A 20 -0.28 -8.80 1.42
CA ALA A 20 -0.93 -9.79 0.56
C ALA A 20 -1.51 -9.19 -0.74
N ILE A 21 -1.97 -7.94 -0.72
CA ILE A 21 -2.43 -7.24 -1.94
C ILE A 21 -1.28 -7.06 -2.94
N VAL A 22 -0.10 -6.62 -2.47
CA VAL A 22 1.08 -6.45 -3.34
C VAL A 22 1.55 -7.79 -3.88
N GLU A 23 1.64 -8.82 -3.03
CA GLU A 23 2.08 -10.16 -3.44
C GLU A 23 1.15 -10.77 -4.49
N ARG A 24 -0.17 -10.70 -4.27
CA ARG A 24 -1.17 -11.20 -5.23
C ARG A 24 -1.19 -10.40 -6.52
N ALA A 25 -0.94 -9.10 -6.47
CA ALA A 25 -0.83 -8.29 -7.68
C ALA A 25 0.39 -8.71 -8.51
N LEU A 26 1.54 -8.94 -7.87
CA LEU A 26 2.74 -9.48 -8.53
C LEU A 26 2.47 -10.87 -9.15
N GLU A 27 1.76 -11.74 -8.42
CA GLU A 27 1.40 -13.08 -8.92
C GLU A 27 0.40 -13.04 -10.08
N SER A 28 -0.57 -12.13 -10.05
CA SER A 28 -1.67 -12.09 -11.04
C SER A 28 -1.31 -11.29 -12.30
N TYR A 29 -0.50 -10.24 -12.15
CA TYR A 29 -0.20 -9.29 -13.24
C TYR A 29 1.27 -9.27 -13.64
N GLY A 30 2.15 -9.95 -12.90
CA GLY A 30 3.60 -9.89 -13.12
C GLY A 30 4.22 -8.57 -12.65
N ALA A 31 5.55 -8.49 -12.73
CA ALA A 31 6.30 -7.27 -12.48
C ALA A 31 6.35 -6.37 -13.75
N PRO A 32 6.42 -5.04 -13.60
CA PRO A 32 6.47 -4.30 -12.35
C PRO A 32 5.08 -3.98 -11.76
N ILE A 33 5.00 -3.92 -10.42
CA ILE A 33 3.86 -3.37 -9.68
C ILE A 33 4.30 -2.11 -8.94
N TYR A 34 3.64 -0.99 -9.19
CA TYR A 34 3.96 0.28 -8.55
C TYR A 34 3.21 0.40 -7.22
N VAL A 35 3.90 0.88 -6.19
CA VAL A 35 3.32 1.12 -4.86
C VAL A 35 3.62 2.55 -4.44
N ARG A 36 2.57 3.32 -4.13
CA ARG A 36 2.71 4.71 -3.70
C ARG A 36 3.13 4.75 -2.22
N HIS A 37 4.36 5.20 -1.98
CA HIS A 37 5.12 5.02 -0.73
C HIS A 37 5.35 3.55 -0.37
N GLU A 38 6.16 3.31 0.66
CA GLU A 38 6.28 1.98 1.26
C GLU A 38 4.91 1.43 1.67
N VAL A 39 4.63 0.16 1.33
CA VAL A 39 3.34 -0.47 1.63
C VAL A 39 3.07 -0.52 3.15
N VAL A 40 4.14 -0.74 3.93
CA VAL A 40 4.25 -0.66 5.38
C VAL A 40 5.67 -0.21 5.73
N HIS A 41 5.86 0.48 6.87
CA HIS A 41 7.18 0.95 7.32
C HIS A 41 8.02 -0.17 7.95
N ASN A 42 8.40 -1.16 7.15
CA ASN A 42 9.29 -2.24 7.55
C ASN A 42 10.26 -2.56 6.41
N ARG A 43 11.54 -2.24 6.63
CA ARG A 43 12.59 -2.42 5.63
C ARG A 43 12.68 -3.85 5.09
N PHE A 44 12.56 -4.86 5.94
CA PHE A 44 12.66 -6.26 5.50
C PHE A 44 11.51 -6.62 4.53
N VAL A 45 10.29 -6.17 4.83
CA VAL A 45 9.13 -6.37 3.96
C VAL A 45 9.31 -5.61 2.64
N VAL A 46 9.71 -4.34 2.70
CA VAL A 46 9.90 -3.49 1.52
C VAL A 46 10.95 -4.07 0.57
N GLU A 47 12.12 -4.46 1.09
CA GLU A 47 13.17 -5.06 0.25
C GLU A 47 12.74 -6.42 -0.32
N GLY A 48 12.00 -7.24 0.45
CA GLY A 48 11.47 -8.51 -0.04
C GLY A 48 10.49 -8.33 -1.21
N LEU A 49 9.61 -7.33 -1.14
CA LEU A 49 8.70 -7.00 -2.25
C LEU A 49 9.43 -6.37 -3.43
N ARG A 50 10.44 -5.52 -3.19
CA ARG A 50 11.26 -4.92 -4.25
C ARG A 50 12.01 -6.01 -5.03
N ALA A 51 12.58 -6.99 -4.34
CA ALA A 51 13.24 -8.15 -4.96
C ALA A 51 12.29 -8.99 -5.83
N ARG A 52 10.99 -8.96 -5.56
CA ARG A 52 9.94 -9.62 -6.36
C ARG A 52 9.41 -8.76 -7.51
N GLY A 53 9.86 -7.51 -7.66
CA GLY A 53 9.45 -6.61 -8.75
C GLY A 53 8.43 -5.54 -8.37
N ALA A 54 8.20 -5.29 -7.07
CA ALA A 54 7.50 -4.08 -6.65
C ALA A 54 8.42 -2.85 -6.78
N ILE A 55 7.88 -1.75 -7.29
CA ILE A 55 8.56 -0.46 -7.41
C ILE A 55 7.84 0.53 -6.50
N PHE A 56 8.53 0.99 -5.46
CA PHE A 56 8.00 1.99 -4.54
C PHE A 56 8.31 3.39 -5.06
N VAL A 57 7.30 4.24 -5.15
CA VAL A 57 7.38 5.60 -5.72
C VAL A 57 6.87 6.67 -4.76
N GLU A 58 7.49 7.84 -4.84
CA GLU A 58 7.14 9.02 -4.04
C GLU A 58 6.13 9.91 -4.76
N ASP A 59 5.93 9.77 -6.06
CA ASP A 59 4.94 10.54 -6.79
C ASP A 59 4.25 9.71 -7.87
N LEU A 60 3.02 10.10 -8.21
CA LEU A 60 2.29 9.41 -9.27
C LEU A 60 2.97 9.58 -10.62
N ASP A 61 3.64 10.70 -10.87
CA ASP A 61 4.30 11.00 -12.15
C ASP A 61 5.45 10.03 -12.47
N GLU A 62 5.94 9.27 -11.48
CA GLU A 62 6.92 8.19 -11.66
C GLU A 62 6.28 6.88 -12.17
N VAL A 63 4.94 6.78 -12.12
CA VAL A 63 4.19 5.59 -12.55
C VAL A 63 3.84 5.74 -14.03
N PRO A 64 4.15 4.79 -14.92
CA PRO A 64 3.74 4.83 -16.32
C PRO A 64 2.21 4.71 -16.49
N ASP A 65 1.68 5.28 -17.56
CA ASP A 65 0.25 5.11 -17.90
C ASP A 65 -0.10 3.64 -18.14
N GLY A 66 -1.31 3.24 -17.75
CA GLY A 66 -1.78 1.85 -17.84
C GLY A 66 -1.12 0.88 -16.86
N ALA A 67 -0.18 1.32 -16.02
CA ALA A 67 0.45 0.49 -15.01
C ALA A 67 -0.53 0.12 -13.87
N THR A 68 -0.15 -0.92 -13.11
CA THR A 68 -0.85 -1.29 -11.89
C THR A 68 -0.23 -0.55 -10.70
N LEU A 69 -1.08 0.17 -9.97
CA LEU A 69 -0.70 1.00 -8.83
C LEU A 69 -1.38 0.50 -7.56
N ILE A 70 -0.65 0.49 -6.45
CA ILE A 70 -1.16 0.14 -5.12
C ILE A 70 -0.97 1.32 -4.18
N PHE A 71 -2.03 1.77 -3.52
CA PHE A 71 -1.90 2.71 -2.39
C PHE A 71 -1.50 1.96 -1.12
N SER A 72 -0.58 2.49 -0.33
CA SER A 72 -0.08 1.84 0.89
C SER A 72 -1.15 1.70 2.00
N ALA A 73 -0.82 0.96 3.06
CA ALA A 73 -1.71 0.75 4.20
C ALA A 73 -2.10 2.05 4.93
N HIS A 74 -1.29 3.09 4.79
CA HIS A 74 -1.40 4.37 5.48
C HIS A 74 -2.44 5.32 4.86
N GLY A 75 -2.95 5.00 3.67
CA GLY A 75 -3.89 5.84 2.95
C GLY A 75 -3.22 6.94 2.12
N VAL A 76 -4.05 7.61 1.33
CA VAL A 76 -3.64 8.72 0.45
C VAL A 76 -4.72 9.81 0.44
N PRO A 77 -4.35 11.08 0.18
CA PRO A 77 -5.30 12.18 -0.01
C PRO A 77 -6.28 11.94 -1.16
N GLN A 78 -7.44 12.60 -1.13
CA GLN A 78 -8.44 12.53 -2.20
C GLN A 78 -7.88 12.98 -3.56
N GLN A 79 -7.00 13.98 -3.57
CA GLN A 79 -6.36 14.48 -4.79
C GLN A 79 -5.52 13.40 -5.49
N VAL A 80 -4.79 12.58 -4.73
CA VAL A 80 -4.00 11.46 -5.27
C VAL A 80 -4.90 10.39 -5.88
N ARG A 81 -6.05 10.10 -5.25
CA ARG A 81 -7.05 9.17 -5.80
C ARG A 81 -7.63 9.69 -7.12
N ALA A 82 -7.97 10.97 -7.16
CA ALA A 82 -8.48 11.61 -8.37
C ALA A 82 -7.43 11.61 -9.51
N GLN A 83 -6.17 11.93 -9.20
CA GLN A 83 -5.08 11.90 -10.18
C GLN A 83 -4.85 10.50 -10.75
N ALA A 84 -4.83 9.46 -9.92
CA ALA A 84 -4.70 8.08 -10.40
C ALA A 84 -5.87 7.66 -11.29
N ALA A 85 -7.09 8.09 -10.97
CA ALA A 85 -8.29 7.84 -11.77
C ALA A 85 -8.24 8.58 -13.12
N MET A 86 -7.84 9.86 -13.14
CA MET A 86 -7.67 10.64 -14.38
C MET A 86 -6.63 10.02 -15.31
N ARG A 87 -5.58 9.43 -14.75
CA ARG A 87 -4.52 8.73 -15.49
C ARG A 87 -4.89 7.29 -15.88
N SER A 88 -6.11 6.86 -15.61
CA SER A 88 -6.60 5.52 -15.95
C SER A 88 -5.69 4.37 -15.46
N LEU A 89 -5.04 4.56 -14.30
CA LEU A 89 -4.20 3.51 -13.71
C LEU A 89 -5.06 2.38 -13.15
N ARG A 90 -4.56 1.14 -13.18
CA ARG A 90 -5.21 0.01 -12.50
C ARG A 90 -4.88 0.09 -11.01
N VAL A 91 -5.78 0.66 -10.22
CA VAL A 91 -5.54 0.92 -8.80
C VAL A 91 -6.07 -0.21 -7.91
N PHE A 92 -5.23 -0.69 -7.00
CA PHE A 92 -5.66 -1.44 -5.81
C PHE A 92 -5.42 -0.62 -4.55
N ASP A 93 -6.42 -0.55 -3.68
CA ASP A 93 -6.31 0.22 -2.44
C ASP A 93 -5.99 -0.68 -1.24
N ALA A 94 -4.73 -0.66 -0.81
CA ALA A 94 -4.28 -1.40 0.37
C ALA A 94 -4.49 -0.64 1.68
N THR A 95 -5.09 0.56 1.66
CA THR A 95 -5.40 1.35 2.87
C THR A 95 -6.10 0.47 3.90
N CYS A 96 -5.62 0.53 5.15
CA CYS A 96 -6.25 -0.19 6.25
C CYS A 96 -7.70 0.32 6.44
N PRO A 97 -8.71 -0.57 6.57
CA PRO A 97 -10.10 -0.13 6.77
C PRO A 97 -10.29 0.79 7.99
N LEU A 98 -9.45 0.65 9.02
CA LEU A 98 -9.46 1.54 10.19
C LEU A 98 -8.96 2.95 9.86
N VAL A 99 -8.05 3.11 8.89
CA VAL A 99 -7.63 4.41 8.35
C VAL A 99 -8.73 4.99 7.49
N THR A 100 -9.31 4.19 6.58
CA THR A 100 -10.44 4.62 5.74
C THR A 100 -11.60 5.14 6.58
N LYS A 101 -11.91 4.49 7.71
CA LYS A 101 -12.94 4.96 8.65
C LYS A 101 -12.70 6.40 9.09
N VAL A 102 -11.47 6.75 9.47
CA VAL A 102 -11.13 8.13 9.88
C VAL A 102 -11.24 9.09 8.69
N HIS A 103 -10.78 8.70 7.49
CA HIS A 103 -10.95 9.53 6.29
C HIS A 103 -12.42 9.83 5.99
N MET A 104 -13.32 8.86 6.19
CA MET A 104 -14.75 9.06 5.98
C MET A 104 -15.34 10.06 6.97
N GLU A 105 -14.96 10.02 8.25
CA GLU A 105 -15.43 11.00 9.22
C GLU A 105 -14.94 12.41 8.89
N VAL A 106 -13.67 12.57 8.50
CA VAL A 106 -13.14 13.87 8.07
C VAL A 106 -13.85 14.40 6.83
N ALA A 107 -14.11 13.53 5.85
CA ALA A 107 -14.80 13.90 4.61
C ALA A 107 -16.27 14.33 4.81
N ARG A 108 -16.90 13.97 5.93
CA ARG A 108 -18.26 14.40 6.28
C ARG A 108 -18.32 15.78 6.92
N LEU A 109 -17.20 16.26 7.45
CA LEU A 109 -17.09 17.53 8.16
C LEU A 109 -16.62 18.68 7.25
N GLY A 110 -16.09 18.37 6.07
CA GLY A 110 -15.71 19.35 5.03
C GLY A 110 -16.79 19.50 3.98
#